data_AF-B0C167-F1
#
_entry.id   AF-B0C167-F1
#
_cell.length_a   1.000
_cell.length_b   1.000
_cell.length_c   1.000
_cell.angle_alpha   90.00
_cell.angle_beta   90.00
_cell.angle_gamma   90.00
#
_symmetry.space_group_name_H-M   'P 1'
#
loop_
_entity.id
_entity.type
_entity.pdbx_description
1 polymer ?
#
loop_
_entity_poly.entity_id
_entity_poly.type
_entity_poly.pdbx_seq_one_letter_code
_entity_poly.pdbx_strand_id
1 'polypeptide(L)'
;MQRITLSQLTQTATQRLLTLGALVTLSASSVIAAPQQAQCPDGWEPSPSPATKCQPGSFTHQTPQPLRFRRADLKVRQYRFSRRSTKRIKIQVANAGLRAARPTVLRLTVRRIDGTPVGRMMKIKVPIINGRQTQWVSLNAAQILPKTVALKDTTFRIDVDSTNFVKESNEKNNTTWHNL
;
A
#
# COMPACT_ATOMS: atom_id res chain seq x y z
N MET A 1 57.92 17.78 1.83
CA MET A 1 58.14 17.90 3.29
C MET A 1 57.05 17.12 4.03
N GLN A 2 57.05 17.13 5.37
CA GLN A 2 56.41 16.17 6.29
C GLN A 2 54.92 15.81 6.09
N ARG A 3 54.54 14.66 6.68
CA ARG A 3 53.16 14.18 6.93
C ARG A 3 52.55 14.88 8.15
N ILE A 4 51.22 14.89 8.26
CA ILE A 4 50.49 14.78 9.54
C ILE A 4 49.33 13.77 9.35
N THR A 5 49.01 13.00 10.40
CA THR A 5 47.98 11.92 10.43
C THR A 5 47.37 11.82 11.83
N LEU A 6 46.07 11.48 11.96
CA LEU A 6 45.33 11.15 13.20
C LEU A 6 45.26 12.32 14.23
N SER A 7 44.34 12.46 15.19
CA SER A 7 43.19 11.70 15.75
C SER A 7 42.05 12.72 16.07
N GLN A 8 40.93 12.52 16.79
CA GLN A 8 40.32 11.51 17.70
C GLN A 8 38.81 11.35 17.33
N LEU A 9 37.99 10.41 17.81
CA LEU A 9 38.04 9.41 18.90
C LEU A 9 37.67 9.86 20.35
N THR A 10 36.57 10.61 20.54
CA THR A 10 36.03 10.93 21.89
C THR A 10 35.15 9.81 22.47
N GLN A 11 35.43 9.42 23.72
CA GLN A 11 34.61 8.49 24.52
C GLN A 11 34.07 9.19 25.78
N THR A 12 32.81 8.94 26.10
CA THR A 12 32.19 9.00 27.44
C THR A 12 30.91 8.14 27.34
N ALA A 13 30.67 7.05 28.08
CA ALA A 13 31.14 6.59 29.39
C ALA A 13 30.70 7.46 30.57
N THR A 14 29.61 7.05 31.24
CA THR A 14 29.57 6.68 32.67
C THR A 14 28.27 5.91 32.96
N GLN A 15 28.24 5.20 34.09
CA GLN A 15 27.27 4.15 34.48
C GLN A 15 26.12 4.66 35.39
N ARG A 16 25.29 3.71 35.85
CA ARG A 16 24.36 3.75 37.01
C ARG A 16 23.00 4.39 36.70
N LEU A 17 21.90 4.01 37.38
CA LEU A 17 21.80 3.34 38.69
C LEU A 17 20.86 2.11 38.70
N LEU A 18 21.08 1.21 39.66
CA LEU A 18 20.16 0.12 40.00
C LEU A 18 19.02 0.63 40.90
N THR A 19 17.79 0.19 40.66
CA THR A 19 16.72 0.20 41.66
C THR A 19 15.95 -1.11 41.60
N LEU A 20 16.15 -1.99 42.59
CA LEU A 20 15.19 -3.08 42.85
C LEU A 20 13.91 -2.45 43.41
N GLY A 21 12.76 -2.80 42.84
CA GLY A 21 11.44 -2.30 43.22
C GLY A 21 10.42 -3.43 43.31
N ALA A 22 10.71 -4.45 44.13
CA ALA A 22 9.80 -5.57 44.33
C ALA A 22 8.64 -5.16 45.24
N LEU A 23 7.58 -4.57 44.67
CA LEU A 23 6.34 -4.31 45.38
C LEU A 23 5.42 -5.53 45.30
N VAL A 24 5.22 -6.20 46.44
CA VAL A 24 4.16 -7.21 46.58
C VAL A 24 2.84 -6.48 46.82
N THR A 25 1.91 -6.55 45.86
CA THR A 25 0.54 -6.05 46.02
C THR A 25 -0.43 -7.22 46.05
N LEU A 26 -1.29 -7.27 47.08
CA LEU A 26 -2.13 -8.41 47.37
C LEU A 26 -3.19 -8.66 46.28
N SER A 27 -3.43 -9.92 45.95
CA SER A 27 -4.51 -10.37 45.09
C SER A 27 -5.86 -10.23 45.78
N ALA A 28 -6.49 -9.06 45.68
CA ALA A 28 -7.88 -8.86 46.09
C ALA A 28 -8.82 -9.54 45.08
N SER A 29 -9.09 -10.83 45.29
CA SER A 29 -10.02 -11.63 44.49
C SER A 29 -11.47 -11.22 44.75
N SER A 30 -11.87 -10.07 44.23
CA SER A 30 -13.25 -9.62 44.18
C SER A 30 -14.08 -10.62 43.36
N VAL A 31 -14.77 -11.54 44.04
CA VAL A 31 -15.78 -12.41 43.43
C VAL A 31 -17.00 -11.57 43.09
N ILE A 32 -16.87 -10.78 42.03
CA ILE A 32 -18.02 -10.16 41.36
C ILE A 32 -18.80 -11.32 40.77
N ALA A 33 -19.89 -11.71 41.45
CA ALA A 33 -20.83 -12.67 40.90
C ALA A 33 -21.30 -12.13 39.55
N ALA A 34 -20.93 -12.82 38.47
CA ALA A 34 -21.41 -12.46 37.14
C ALA A 34 -22.94 -12.48 37.18
N PRO A 35 -23.64 -11.41 36.78
CA PRO A 35 -25.09 -11.42 36.75
C PRO A 35 -25.53 -12.59 35.86
N GLN A 36 -26.38 -13.47 36.39
CA GLN A 36 -26.88 -14.64 35.65
C GLN A 36 -27.36 -14.17 34.29
N GLN A 37 -26.67 -14.59 33.23
CA GLN A 37 -27.05 -14.25 31.87
C GLN A 37 -28.48 -14.73 31.68
N ALA A 38 -29.39 -13.80 31.39
CA ALA A 38 -30.78 -14.15 31.12
C ALA A 38 -30.78 -15.13 29.95
N GLN A 39 -31.19 -16.38 30.21
CA GLN A 39 -31.22 -17.44 29.20
C GLN A 39 -32.30 -17.11 28.18
N CYS A 40 -31.91 -16.39 27.14
CA CYS A 40 -32.75 -16.17 25.97
C CYS A 40 -32.97 -17.49 25.22
N PRO A 41 -34.11 -17.67 24.54
CA PRO A 41 -34.32 -18.82 23.67
C PRO A 41 -33.24 -18.92 22.57
N ASP A 42 -33.02 -20.13 22.03
CA ASP A 42 -32.10 -20.31 20.91
C ASP A 42 -32.44 -19.37 19.74
N GLY A 43 -31.43 -18.67 19.23
CA GLY A 43 -31.59 -17.65 18.18
C GLY A 43 -32.05 -16.26 18.68
N TRP A 44 -32.14 -16.02 19.99
CA TRP A 44 -32.42 -14.71 20.58
C TRP A 44 -31.20 -14.17 21.35
N GLU A 45 -30.95 -12.87 21.24
CA GLU A 45 -29.83 -12.18 21.89
C GLU A 45 -30.36 -11.31 23.05
N PRO A 46 -29.58 -11.08 24.13
CA PRO A 46 -29.95 -10.11 25.16
C PRO A 46 -30.16 -8.72 24.58
N SER A 47 -31.20 -7.99 25.01
CA SER A 47 -31.39 -6.61 24.56
C SER A 47 -30.55 -5.64 25.39
N PRO A 48 -29.99 -4.57 24.79
CA PRO A 48 -29.47 -3.43 25.53
C PRO A 48 -30.58 -2.49 26.06
N SER A 49 -31.85 -2.72 25.68
CA SER A 49 -32.99 -1.92 26.15
C SER A 49 -33.59 -2.52 27.43
N PRO A 50 -33.82 -1.72 28.50
CA PRO A 50 -34.43 -2.21 29.74
C PRO A 50 -35.90 -2.64 29.58
N ALA A 51 -36.55 -2.33 28.46
CA ALA A 51 -37.94 -2.68 28.19
C ALA A 51 -38.17 -4.15 27.79
N THR A 52 -37.13 -4.85 27.31
CA THR A 52 -37.26 -6.22 26.76
C THR A 52 -36.03 -7.03 27.11
N LYS A 53 -36.15 -8.19 27.78
CA LYS A 53 -34.96 -8.95 28.22
C LYS A 53 -34.17 -9.59 27.07
N CYS A 54 -34.86 -10.03 26.03
CA CYS A 54 -34.30 -10.69 24.85
C CYS A 54 -34.94 -10.11 23.58
N GLN A 55 -34.20 -10.12 22.47
CA GLN A 55 -34.66 -9.72 21.15
C GLN A 55 -34.30 -10.82 20.13
N PRO A 56 -35.07 -11.01 19.05
CA PRO A 56 -34.70 -11.96 17.99
C PRO A 56 -33.31 -11.59 17.47
N GLY A 57 -32.42 -12.57 17.36
CA GLY A 57 -31.05 -12.35 16.91
C GLY A 57 -31.06 -11.64 15.57
N SER A 58 -30.46 -10.45 15.51
CA SER A 58 -30.45 -9.65 14.29
C SER A 58 -29.43 -10.23 13.33
N PHE A 59 -29.86 -11.26 12.58
CA PHE A 59 -29.12 -11.87 11.48
C PHE A 59 -28.83 -10.81 10.42
N THR A 60 -27.74 -10.07 10.64
CA THR A 60 -27.18 -9.15 9.65
C THR A 60 -26.72 -10.00 8.48
N HIS A 61 -27.61 -10.17 7.50
CA HIS A 61 -27.30 -10.74 6.19
C HIS A 61 -26.13 -9.94 5.61
N GLN A 62 -24.91 -10.44 5.82
CA GLN A 62 -23.69 -9.88 5.25
C GLN A 62 -23.80 -10.05 3.74
N THR A 63 -24.38 -9.03 3.09
CA THR A 63 -24.80 -9.08 1.68
C THR A 63 -23.61 -9.58 0.88
N PRO A 64 -23.69 -10.77 0.23
CA PRO A 64 -22.50 -11.45 -0.28
C PRO A 64 -21.69 -10.56 -1.23
N GLN A 65 -20.62 -9.93 -0.71
CA GLN A 65 -19.95 -8.87 -1.43
C GLN A 65 -19.50 -9.38 -2.80
N PRO A 66 -19.92 -8.75 -3.91
CA PRO A 66 -19.74 -9.30 -5.25
C PRO A 66 -18.31 -9.76 -5.48
N LEU A 67 -18.12 -11.02 -5.90
CA LEU A 67 -16.82 -11.71 -5.90
C LEU A 67 -15.70 -10.92 -6.61
N ARG A 68 -16.06 -10.06 -7.57
CA ARG A 68 -15.20 -9.03 -8.17
C ARG A 68 -14.39 -8.22 -7.14
N PHE A 69 -14.93 -7.82 -6.00
CA PHE A 69 -14.15 -7.08 -5.00
C PHE A 69 -13.14 -7.94 -4.20
N ARG A 70 -13.28 -9.28 -4.19
CA ARG A 70 -12.41 -10.20 -3.43
C ARG A 70 -11.03 -10.46 -4.09
N ARG A 71 -10.60 -9.64 -5.04
CA ARG A 71 -9.27 -9.69 -5.69
C ARG A 71 -8.50 -8.38 -5.48
N ALA A 72 -7.36 -8.23 -6.15
CA ALA A 72 -6.73 -6.94 -6.38
C ALA A 72 -7.29 -6.28 -7.66
N ASP A 73 -7.11 -4.96 -7.82
CA ASP A 73 -7.52 -4.16 -9.00
C ASP A 73 -6.50 -3.03 -9.19
N LEU A 74 -5.37 -3.31 -9.85
CA LEU A 74 -4.25 -2.38 -10.02
C LEU A 74 -4.48 -1.46 -11.22
N LYS A 75 -4.62 -0.16 -10.95
CA LYS A 75 -4.70 0.88 -11.97
C LYS A 75 -3.74 2.02 -11.75
N VAL A 76 -3.35 2.66 -12.86
CA VAL A 76 -2.63 3.94 -12.81
C VAL A 76 -3.66 5.04 -12.54
N ARG A 77 -3.64 5.60 -11.33
CA ARG A 77 -4.60 6.64 -10.90
C ARG A 77 -4.23 8.03 -11.40
N GLN A 78 -2.94 8.35 -11.46
CA GLN A 78 -2.38 9.59 -12.02
C GLN A 78 -0.87 9.44 -12.21
N TYR A 79 -0.26 10.36 -12.95
CA TYR A 79 1.19 10.52 -13.00
C TYR A 79 1.58 12.01 -12.94
N ARG A 80 2.83 12.28 -12.56
CA ARG A 80 3.40 13.64 -12.44
C ARG A 80 4.85 13.64 -12.91
N PHE A 81 5.19 14.52 -13.85
CA PHE A 81 6.56 14.74 -14.28
C PHE A 81 7.40 15.42 -13.19
N SER A 82 8.70 15.13 -13.14
CA SER A 82 9.60 15.73 -12.15
C SER A 82 10.06 17.11 -12.57
N ARG A 83 9.77 18.15 -11.76
CA ARG A 83 10.31 19.50 -11.92
C ARG A 83 11.86 19.55 -11.88
N ARG A 84 12.52 18.51 -11.34
CA ARG A 84 14.00 18.42 -11.24
C ARG A 84 14.65 17.52 -12.31
N SER A 85 13.88 16.88 -13.19
CA SER A 85 14.46 16.05 -14.27
C SER A 85 13.41 15.72 -15.33
N THR A 86 13.67 16.17 -16.57
CA THR A 86 12.83 15.94 -17.76
C THR A 86 12.65 14.46 -18.13
N LYS A 87 13.45 13.55 -17.57
CA LYS A 87 13.38 12.10 -17.78
C LYS A 87 12.60 11.36 -16.70
N ARG A 88 12.29 12.01 -15.57
CA ARG A 88 11.70 11.35 -14.39
C ARG A 88 10.22 11.62 -14.25
N ILE A 89 9.49 10.56 -13.91
CA ILE A 89 8.06 10.57 -13.65
C ILE A 89 7.79 9.90 -12.29
N LYS A 90 6.76 10.38 -11.58
CA LYS A 90 6.13 9.69 -10.45
C LYS A 90 4.76 9.22 -10.91
N ILE A 91 4.43 7.96 -10.63
CA ILE A 91 3.20 7.30 -11.05
C ILE A 91 2.49 6.83 -9.78
N GLN A 92 1.22 7.21 -9.60
CA GLN A 92 0.40 6.69 -8.50
C GLN A 92 -0.32 5.44 -9.00
N VAL A 93 0.11 4.29 -8.51
CA VAL A 93 -0.61 3.02 -8.66
C VAL A 93 -1.63 2.93 -7.53
N ALA A 94 -2.86 2.55 -7.83
CA ALA A 94 -3.92 2.29 -6.86
C ALA A 94 -4.37 0.84 -6.97
N ASN A 95 -4.55 0.16 -5.82
CA ASN A 95 -5.25 -1.11 -5.75
C ASN A 95 -6.68 -0.83 -5.26
N ALA A 96 -7.68 -0.93 -6.13
CA ALA A 96 -9.08 -0.70 -5.75
C ALA A 96 -9.80 -1.97 -5.25
N GLY A 97 -9.16 -3.14 -5.37
CA GLY A 97 -9.65 -4.39 -4.82
C GLY A 97 -9.48 -4.48 -3.30
N LEU A 98 -9.99 -5.55 -2.70
CA LEU A 98 -9.88 -5.79 -1.25
C LEU A 98 -8.65 -6.63 -0.86
N ARG A 99 -8.10 -7.43 -1.77
CA ARG A 99 -6.88 -8.21 -1.49
C ARG A 99 -5.62 -7.44 -1.91
N ALA A 100 -4.54 -7.64 -1.16
CA ALA A 100 -3.23 -7.11 -1.52
C ALA A 100 -2.74 -7.68 -2.85
N ALA A 101 -2.20 -6.80 -3.70
CA ALA A 101 -1.48 -7.20 -4.90
C ALA A 101 -0.06 -7.68 -4.52
N ARG A 102 0.39 -8.76 -5.16
CA ARG A 102 1.77 -9.25 -5.05
C ARG A 102 2.74 -8.27 -5.74
N PRO A 103 4.06 -8.30 -5.45
CA PRO A 103 5.02 -7.54 -6.22
C PRO A 103 4.90 -7.87 -7.71
N THR A 104 4.89 -6.85 -8.56
CA THR A 104 4.67 -6.99 -10.01
C THR A 104 5.50 -5.97 -10.81
N VAL A 105 5.29 -5.87 -12.12
CA VAL A 105 6.12 -5.05 -13.02
C VAL A 105 5.31 -3.94 -13.69
N LEU A 106 5.70 -2.69 -13.43
CA LEU A 106 5.25 -1.54 -14.21
C LEU A 106 6.14 -1.39 -15.45
N ARG A 107 5.53 -1.27 -16.63
CA ARG A 107 6.19 -0.97 -17.91
C ARG A 107 5.86 0.45 -18.34
N LEU A 108 6.88 1.19 -18.76
CA LEU A 108 6.72 2.39 -19.59
C LEU A 108 7.14 2.03 -21.01
N THR A 109 6.29 2.33 -22.00
CA THR A 109 6.58 2.17 -23.43
C THR A 109 6.40 3.51 -24.14
N VAL A 110 7.52 4.12 -24.56
CA VAL A 110 7.54 5.30 -25.43
C VAL A 110 7.22 4.84 -26.85
N ARG A 111 6.07 5.28 -27.37
CA ARG A 111 5.57 4.91 -28.71
C ARG A 111 6.05 5.87 -29.78
N ARG A 112 6.00 7.18 -29.55
CA ARG A 112 6.48 8.21 -30.49
C ARG A 112 7.40 9.23 -29.80
N ILE A 113 8.37 9.73 -30.54
CA ILE A 113 9.18 10.92 -30.22
C ILE A 113 9.04 11.83 -31.44
N ASP A 114 8.62 13.09 -31.23
CA ASP A 114 8.49 14.09 -32.30
C ASP A 114 7.71 13.55 -33.53
N GLY A 115 6.57 12.91 -33.26
CA GLY A 115 5.73 12.18 -34.23
C GLY A 115 6.26 10.81 -34.66
N THR A 116 7.58 10.65 -34.74
CA THR A 116 8.26 9.43 -35.22
C THR A 116 8.04 8.22 -34.30
N PRO A 117 7.57 7.06 -34.79
CA PRO A 117 7.46 5.83 -34.01
C PRO A 117 8.82 5.30 -33.55
N VAL A 118 8.94 4.91 -32.26
CA VAL A 118 10.22 4.41 -31.70
C VAL A 118 10.11 3.12 -30.86
N GLY A 119 8.93 2.78 -30.33
CA GLY A 119 8.67 1.49 -29.67
C GLY A 119 9.50 1.13 -28.42
N ARG A 120 10.21 2.07 -27.81
CA ARG A 120 11.19 1.81 -26.73
C ARG A 120 10.50 1.60 -25.39
N MET A 121 10.93 0.61 -24.61
CA MET A 121 10.33 0.29 -23.31
C MET A 121 11.34 0.11 -22.18
N MET A 122 10.89 0.37 -20.94
CA MET A 122 11.59 -0.05 -19.73
C MET A 122 10.60 -0.61 -18.69
N LYS A 123 11.12 -1.40 -17.74
CA LYS A 123 10.35 -2.07 -16.69
C LYS A 123 10.92 -1.73 -15.32
N ILE A 124 10.07 -1.57 -14.31
CA ILE A 124 10.46 -1.45 -12.90
C ILE A 124 9.55 -2.31 -12.00
N LYS A 125 10.08 -2.75 -10.85
CA LYS A 125 9.29 -3.47 -9.85
C LYS A 125 8.34 -2.52 -9.11
N VAL A 126 7.09 -2.95 -8.93
CA VAL A 126 6.11 -2.37 -8.02
C VAL A 126 6.07 -3.25 -6.76
N PRO A 127 6.14 -2.69 -5.55
CA PRO A 127 6.03 -3.47 -4.31
C PRO A 127 4.60 -3.99 -4.08
N ILE A 128 4.37 -4.68 -2.96
CA ILE A 128 3.01 -5.01 -2.50
C ILE A 128 2.20 -3.71 -2.35
N ILE A 129 0.95 -3.73 -2.79
CA ILE A 129 -0.04 -2.66 -2.54
C ILE A 129 -1.28 -3.33 -1.94
N ASN A 130 -1.60 -3.02 -0.68
CA ASN A 130 -2.74 -3.62 0.00
C ASN A 130 -4.07 -3.17 -0.61
N GLY A 131 -5.16 -3.88 -0.30
CA GLY A 131 -6.49 -3.51 -0.77
C GLY A 131 -6.86 -2.08 -0.39
N ARG A 132 -7.54 -1.37 -1.30
CA ARG A 132 -7.91 0.06 -1.22
C ARG A 132 -6.76 1.08 -1.08
N GLN A 133 -5.49 0.66 -1.08
CA GLN A 133 -4.34 1.57 -0.92
C GLN A 133 -3.79 2.10 -2.27
N THR A 134 -2.94 3.14 -2.19
CA THR A 134 -2.20 3.67 -3.35
C THR A 134 -0.73 3.86 -3.03
N GLN A 135 0.15 3.53 -3.98
CA GLN A 135 1.59 3.71 -3.86
C GLN A 135 2.11 4.65 -4.96
N TRP A 136 3.00 5.58 -4.59
CA TRP A 136 3.78 6.34 -5.57
C TRP A 136 5.05 5.56 -5.94
N VAL A 137 5.26 5.36 -7.24
CA VAL A 137 6.44 4.72 -7.81
C VAL A 137 7.18 5.74 -8.68
N SER A 138 8.52 5.82 -8.60
CA SER A 138 9.31 6.71 -9.45
C SER A 138 10.06 5.93 -10.53
N LEU A 139 10.01 6.45 -11.75
CA LEU A 139 10.70 5.91 -12.93
C LEU A 139 11.62 6.98 -13.52
N ASN A 140 12.72 6.54 -14.16
CA ASN A 140 13.66 7.40 -14.88
C ASN A 140 13.89 6.89 -16.32
N ALA A 141 13.29 7.54 -17.31
CA ALA A 141 13.33 7.14 -18.71
C ALA A 141 14.64 7.50 -19.44
N ALA A 142 15.69 7.90 -18.72
CA ALA A 142 16.97 8.32 -19.30
C ALA A 142 17.68 7.25 -20.15
N GLN A 143 17.40 5.96 -19.90
CA GLN A 143 17.95 4.85 -20.70
C GLN A 143 17.22 4.61 -22.03
N ILE A 144 15.99 5.14 -22.21
CA ILE A 144 15.19 4.92 -23.42
C ILE A 144 14.97 6.18 -24.26
N LEU A 145 15.16 7.37 -23.69
CA LEU A 145 15.04 8.66 -24.38
C LEU A 145 16.40 9.19 -24.86
N PRO A 146 16.51 9.77 -26.06
CA PRO A 146 17.66 10.58 -26.46
C PRO A 146 17.96 11.68 -25.44
N LYS A 147 19.22 12.13 -25.31
CA LYS A 147 19.65 13.08 -24.26
C LYS A 147 18.79 14.37 -24.23
N THR A 148 18.42 14.91 -25.39
CA THR A 148 17.62 16.14 -25.55
C THR A 148 16.13 15.99 -25.19
N VAL A 149 15.50 14.87 -25.55
CA VAL A 149 14.02 14.70 -25.54
C VAL A 149 13.44 14.55 -24.13
N ALA A 150 12.54 15.43 -23.69
CA ALA A 150 11.86 15.29 -22.40
C ALA A 150 10.71 14.26 -22.47
N LEU A 151 10.49 13.48 -21.41
CA LEU A 151 9.45 12.44 -21.38
C LEU A 151 8.03 13.01 -21.58
N LYS A 152 7.78 14.24 -21.10
CA LYS A 152 6.51 14.98 -21.26
C LYS A 152 6.18 15.36 -22.72
N ASP A 153 7.15 15.27 -23.62
CA ASP A 153 7.03 15.69 -25.01
C ASP A 153 6.96 14.47 -25.96
N THR A 154 6.67 13.28 -25.41
CA THR A 154 6.61 12.01 -26.14
C THR A 154 5.25 11.33 -25.99
N THR A 155 4.81 10.57 -27.00
CA THR A 155 3.66 9.67 -26.83
C THR A 155 4.11 8.43 -26.07
N PHE A 156 3.50 8.14 -24.91
CA PHE A 156 3.82 6.92 -24.16
C PHE A 156 2.61 6.23 -23.53
N ARG A 157 2.79 4.94 -23.25
CA ARG A 157 1.88 4.06 -22.51
C ARG A 157 2.52 3.63 -21.20
N ILE A 158 1.76 3.66 -20.11
CA ILE A 158 2.12 3.03 -18.83
C ILE A 158 1.21 1.83 -18.62
N ASP A 159 1.80 0.68 -18.30
CA ASP A 159 1.09 -0.51 -17.83
C ASP A 159 1.53 -0.82 -16.39
N VAL A 160 0.60 -0.90 -15.44
CA VAL A 160 0.83 -1.69 -14.22
C VAL A 160 0.50 -3.16 -14.50
N ASP A 161 1.14 -4.08 -13.79
CA ASP A 161 1.20 -5.51 -14.12
C ASP A 161 1.29 -5.81 -15.62
N SER A 162 2.36 -5.31 -16.23
CA SER A 162 2.70 -5.52 -17.65
C SER A 162 2.95 -6.98 -18.05
N THR A 163 2.73 -7.91 -17.11
CA THR A 163 2.96 -9.37 -17.17
C THR A 163 1.69 -10.21 -16.93
N ASN A 164 0.58 -9.62 -16.44
CA ASN A 164 -0.60 -10.35 -15.95
C ASN A 164 -0.22 -11.45 -14.94
N PHE A 165 0.47 -11.07 -13.86
CA PHE A 165 0.96 -11.97 -12.81
C PHE A 165 0.05 -11.95 -11.56
N VAL A 166 -0.54 -10.81 -11.25
CA VAL A 166 -1.61 -10.63 -10.27
C VAL A 166 -2.92 -10.88 -11.02
N LYS A 167 -3.69 -11.87 -10.58
CA LYS A 167 -5.02 -12.14 -11.14
C LYS A 167 -6.04 -11.20 -10.52
N GLU A 168 -6.52 -10.24 -11.30
CA GLU A 168 -7.27 -9.09 -10.81
C GLU A 168 -8.78 -9.24 -11.03
N SER A 169 -9.52 -8.18 -10.70
CA SER A 169 -10.94 -8.04 -11.02
C SER A 169 -11.21 -7.39 -12.38
N ASN A 170 -10.29 -6.58 -12.91
CA ASN A 170 -10.47 -5.90 -14.19
C ASN A 170 -9.15 -5.56 -14.88
N GLU A 171 -8.56 -6.55 -15.55
CA GLU A 171 -7.33 -6.50 -16.38
C GLU A 171 -7.30 -5.38 -17.46
N LYS A 172 -8.42 -4.67 -17.67
CA LYS A 172 -8.55 -3.59 -18.66
C LYS A 172 -8.26 -2.20 -18.09
N ASN A 173 -8.14 -2.03 -16.76
CA ASN A 173 -7.92 -0.71 -16.13
C ASN A 173 -6.44 -0.42 -15.76
N ASN A 174 -5.56 -1.39 -16.01
CA ASN A 174 -4.13 -1.39 -15.69
C ASN A 174 -3.30 -0.45 -16.60
N THR A 175 -3.89 0.08 -17.67
CA THR A 175 -3.21 0.89 -18.71
C THR A 175 -3.59 2.37 -18.62
N THR A 176 -2.63 3.27 -18.83
CA THR A 176 -2.90 4.68 -19.17
C THR A 176 -1.97 5.19 -20.27
N TRP A 177 -2.32 6.33 -20.87
CA TRP A 177 -1.62 6.93 -22.01
C TRP A 177 -1.24 8.40 -21.72
N HIS A 178 -0.30 8.90 -22.52
CA HIS A 178 0.11 10.29 -22.58
C HIS A 178 0.36 10.68 -24.05
N ASN A 179 -0.16 11.84 -24.46
CA ASN A 179 -0.08 12.39 -25.82
C ASN A 179 -0.35 11.35 -26.92
N LEU A 180 -1.46 10.61 -26.81
CA LEU A 180 -1.89 9.57 -27.77
C LEU A 180 -2.53 10.20 -29.02
#